data_AF-A0A356S3Y9-F1
#
_entry.id   AF-A0A356S3Y9-F1
#
_cell.length_a   1.000
_cell.length_b   1.000
_cell.length_c   1.000
_cell.angle_alpha   90.00
_cell.angle_beta   90.00
_cell.angle_gamma   90.00
#
_symmetry.space_group_name_H-M   'P 1'
#
loop_
_entity.id
_entity.type
_entity.pdbx_description
1 polymer ?
#
loop_
_entity_poly.entity_id
_entity_poly.type
_entity_poly.pdbx_seq_one_letter_code
_entity_poly.pdbx_strand_id
1 'polypeptide(L)'
;MRNSSILTTSGHIGALSLVLLLGFATEACAQSDRDPDDLPLLDLDRPIRLNFSGDWEKDFNRSDRWEDELNRLFQIRQERAASQRAGVTTRSVPRTSLGNLNVNSLMPRGTNIVDLARLAEYVSRQTTIHIEQDRNEVRIERRGEAPLICSIEDGLRETFRSEHGNEFCGWDGQQLVFITSLPDDLEISHRFDVAADREELRMVTSISHKGSAPFNLIQAFNRYDAGTDNLNCVLTVTRGRVCSQVTPLGEGRGR
;
A
#
# COMPACT_ATOMS: atom_id res chain seq x y z
N MET A 1 62.25 45.12 36.99
CA MET A 1 62.35 46.58 37.24
C MET A 1 62.54 47.30 35.90
N ARG A 2 62.14 48.59 35.79
CA ARG A 2 62.72 49.70 34.97
C ARG A 2 63.51 49.36 33.69
N ASN A 3 63.33 49.97 32.51
CA ASN A 3 62.56 51.16 32.02
C ASN A 3 62.04 50.83 30.56
N SER A 4 61.19 51.56 29.80
CA SER A 4 60.92 53.01 29.56
C SER A 4 62.08 53.74 28.84
N SER A 5 61.95 54.62 27.82
CA SER A 5 60.92 55.00 26.82
C SER A 5 61.68 55.50 25.54
N ILE A 6 61.40 56.51 24.68
CA ILE A 6 60.41 57.61 24.53
C ILE A 6 60.53 58.27 23.10
N LEU A 7 59.48 58.95 22.57
CA LEU A 7 59.45 59.93 21.43
C LEU A 7 59.78 59.41 19.99
N THR A 8 59.29 59.95 18.85
CA THR A 8 58.29 61.01 18.43
C THR A 8 57.72 60.66 17.01
N THR A 9 57.15 61.45 16.08
CA THR A 9 57.10 62.92 15.77
C THR A 9 55.93 63.29 14.80
N SER A 10 55.86 64.53 14.32
CA SER A 10 55.02 65.12 13.23
C SER A 10 55.01 64.33 11.91
N GLY A 11 54.04 64.39 10.98
CA GLY A 11 53.17 65.49 10.44
C GLY A 11 53.23 65.37 8.88
N HIS A 12 52.37 65.92 8.01
CA HIS A 12 51.31 66.94 8.05
C HIS A 12 50.39 66.81 6.79
N ILE A 13 49.15 67.33 6.84
CA ILE A 13 48.33 67.86 5.70
C ILE A 13 47.82 66.87 4.61
N GLY A 14 46.52 66.96 4.30
CA GLY A 14 45.85 66.34 3.13
C GLY A 14 44.33 66.24 3.36
N ALA A 15 43.48 66.64 2.40
CA ALA A 15 42.03 66.82 2.64
C ALA A 15 41.12 66.44 1.45
N LEU A 16 39.82 66.33 1.75
CA LEU A 16 38.64 66.38 0.85
C LEU A 16 38.35 65.20 -0.11
N SER A 17 37.38 64.37 0.30
CA SER A 17 36.24 63.87 -0.52
C SER A 17 35.19 63.33 0.47
N LEU A 18 34.00 63.91 0.63
CA LEU A 18 32.88 64.03 -0.32
C LEU A 18 32.24 62.66 -0.65
N VAL A 19 31.20 62.30 0.11
CA VAL A 19 30.20 61.29 -0.26
C VAL A 19 28.82 61.89 0.02
N LEU A 20 27.95 61.89 -0.98
CA LEU A 20 26.59 62.41 -0.87
C LEU A 20 25.63 61.27 -0.51
N LEU A 21 24.86 61.42 0.56
CA LEU A 21 23.76 60.51 0.89
C LEU A 21 22.46 61.01 0.26
N LEU A 22 21.78 60.13 -0.49
CA LEU A 22 20.32 59.90 -0.53
C LEU A 22 19.95 59.12 -1.80
N GLY A 23 19.58 57.85 -1.62
CA GLY A 23 18.98 57.02 -2.67
C GLY A 23 17.70 56.40 -2.14
N PHE A 24 16.56 56.74 -2.75
CA PHE A 24 15.29 56.07 -2.49
C PHE A 24 15.27 54.71 -3.22
N ALA A 25 14.85 53.66 -2.53
CA ALA A 25 14.56 52.36 -3.13
C ALA A 25 13.17 51.90 -2.66
N THR A 26 12.32 51.53 -3.62
CA THR A 26 10.94 51.08 -3.39
C THR A 26 10.91 49.62 -2.94
N GLU A 27 9.99 49.29 -2.04
CA GLU A 27 9.63 47.89 -1.76
C GLU A 27 9.11 47.23 -3.05
N ALA A 28 9.73 46.12 -3.45
CA ALA A 28 9.40 45.35 -4.64
C ALA A 28 9.10 43.90 -4.26
N CYS A 29 8.22 43.25 -5.03
CA CYS A 29 7.57 41.99 -4.68
C CYS A 29 8.56 40.87 -4.32
N ALA A 30 8.29 40.18 -3.22
CA ALA A 30 8.88 38.87 -2.93
C ALA A 30 8.21 37.81 -3.83
N GLN A 31 8.66 37.73 -5.09
CA GLN A 31 8.42 36.55 -5.92
C GLN A 31 9.11 35.35 -5.25
N SER A 32 8.37 34.28 -4.94
CA SER A 32 8.97 33.02 -4.53
C SER A 32 9.66 32.40 -5.74
N ASP A 33 10.97 32.53 -5.81
CA ASP A 33 11.76 31.81 -6.79
C ASP A 33 11.60 30.31 -6.55
N ARG A 34 11.33 29.55 -7.62
CA ARG A 34 11.22 28.09 -7.57
C ARG A 34 12.33 27.56 -8.46
N ASP A 35 13.37 27.05 -7.79
CA ASP A 35 14.54 26.49 -8.44
C ASP A 35 14.12 25.40 -9.46
N PRO A 36 14.43 25.57 -10.77
CA PRO A 36 14.08 24.57 -11.78
C PRO A 36 14.90 23.28 -11.67
N ASP A 37 15.98 23.26 -10.88
CA ASP A 37 16.85 22.07 -10.72
C ASP A 37 16.44 21.15 -9.54
N ASP A 38 15.27 21.34 -8.90
CA ASP A 38 14.68 20.40 -7.91
C ASP A 38 14.12 19.12 -8.59
N LEU A 39 14.99 18.45 -9.34
CA LEU A 39 14.77 17.09 -9.84
C LEU A 39 14.77 16.13 -8.65
N PRO A 40 13.79 15.22 -8.52
CA PRO A 40 13.74 14.28 -7.41
C PRO A 40 14.94 13.34 -7.48
N LEU A 41 15.94 13.59 -6.62
CA LEU A 41 17.13 12.76 -6.48
C LEU A 41 16.69 11.32 -6.19
N LEU A 42 16.99 10.42 -7.13
CA LEU A 42 16.67 9.00 -7.00
C LEU A 42 17.54 8.41 -5.89
N ASP A 43 16.91 8.13 -4.75
CA ASP A 43 17.52 7.45 -3.61
C ASP A 43 17.83 6.00 -4.00
N LEU A 44 19.04 5.76 -4.51
CA LEU A 44 19.48 4.45 -5.02
C LEU A 44 19.60 3.38 -3.94
N ASP A 45 19.63 3.77 -2.66
CA ASP A 45 19.61 2.85 -1.53
C ASP A 45 18.17 2.37 -1.21
N ARG A 46 17.14 2.99 -1.81
CA ARG A 46 15.75 2.48 -1.78
C ARG A 46 15.46 1.65 -3.04
N PRO A 47 15.02 0.39 -2.91
CA PRO A 47 14.60 -0.40 -4.05
C PRO A 47 13.35 0.22 -4.70
N ILE A 48 13.34 0.34 -6.02
CA ILE A 48 12.21 0.90 -6.79
C ILE A 48 10.99 -0.03 -6.62
N ARG A 49 10.03 0.40 -5.79
CA ARG A 49 8.72 -0.25 -5.64
C ARG A 49 7.72 0.32 -6.64
N LEU A 50 6.78 -0.51 -7.08
CA LEU A 50 5.62 -0.03 -7.83
C LEU A 50 4.73 0.85 -6.93
N ASN A 51 3.99 1.76 -7.54
CA ASN A 51 3.11 2.68 -6.82
C ASN A 51 1.65 2.18 -6.87
N PHE A 52 1.17 1.66 -5.73
CA PHE A 52 -0.16 1.11 -5.54
C PHE A 52 -1.24 2.19 -5.31
N SER A 53 -0.86 3.48 -5.16
CA SER A 53 -1.79 4.50 -4.69
C SER A 53 -2.99 4.79 -5.62
N GLY A 54 -4.11 5.15 -5.01
CA GLY A 54 -5.37 5.47 -5.66
C GLY A 54 -6.50 4.51 -5.28
N ASP A 55 -7.61 4.64 -6.01
CA ASP A 55 -8.86 3.95 -5.75
C ASP A 55 -9.11 2.81 -6.75
N TRP A 56 -9.60 1.70 -6.23
CA TRP A 56 -9.67 0.42 -6.94
C TRP A 56 -11.04 -0.24 -6.74
N GLU A 57 -11.78 -0.50 -7.81
CA GLU A 57 -13.11 -1.13 -7.78
C GLU A 57 -13.06 -2.55 -8.37
N LYS A 58 -13.72 -3.50 -7.71
CA LYS A 58 -13.61 -4.93 -7.99
C LYS A 58 -14.24 -5.31 -9.32
N ASP A 59 -13.43 -5.94 -10.18
CA ASP A 59 -13.91 -6.60 -11.39
C ASP A 59 -14.47 -7.98 -11.03
N PHE A 60 -15.81 -8.09 -11.03
CA PHE A 60 -16.53 -9.32 -10.75
C PHE A 60 -16.43 -10.39 -11.84
N ASN A 61 -15.96 -10.05 -13.05
CA ASN A 61 -15.75 -11.01 -14.14
C ASN A 61 -14.35 -11.62 -14.09
N ARG A 62 -13.40 -10.90 -13.48
CA ARG A 62 -11.98 -11.29 -13.37
C ARG A 62 -11.60 -11.81 -11.98
N SER A 63 -12.43 -11.58 -10.97
CA SER A 63 -12.28 -12.14 -9.61
C SER A 63 -12.85 -13.55 -9.50
N ASP A 64 -12.21 -14.39 -8.69
CA ASP A 64 -12.71 -15.72 -8.35
C ASP A 64 -14.03 -15.67 -7.57
N ARG A 65 -14.86 -16.71 -7.77
CA ARG A 65 -16.05 -16.99 -6.97
C ARG A 65 -15.77 -18.16 -6.05
N TRP A 66 -16.02 -18.00 -4.75
CA TRP A 66 -15.60 -18.97 -3.74
C TRP A 66 -16.33 -20.31 -3.86
N GLU A 67 -17.57 -20.32 -4.35
CA GLU A 67 -18.32 -21.54 -4.63
C GLU A 67 -17.66 -22.34 -5.76
N ASP A 68 -17.21 -21.66 -6.82
CA ASP A 68 -16.65 -22.29 -8.01
C ASP A 68 -15.26 -22.86 -7.73
N GLU A 69 -14.39 -22.17 -6.98
CA GLU A 69 -13.10 -22.71 -6.54
C GLU A 69 -13.27 -23.84 -5.50
N LEU A 70 -14.24 -23.74 -4.57
CA LEU A 70 -14.56 -24.82 -3.64
C LEU A 70 -15.04 -26.08 -4.39
N ASN A 71 -15.91 -25.92 -5.39
CA ASN A 71 -16.35 -27.01 -6.27
C ASN A 71 -15.19 -27.63 -7.05
N ARG A 72 -14.30 -26.80 -7.62
CA ARG A 72 -13.07 -27.24 -8.30
C ARG A 72 -12.16 -28.07 -7.38
N LEU A 73 -11.93 -27.63 -6.14
CA LEU A 73 -11.16 -28.37 -5.15
C LEU A 73 -11.82 -29.70 -4.75
N PHE A 74 -13.15 -29.76 -4.67
CA PHE A 74 -13.88 -31.02 -4.48
C PHE A 74 -13.77 -31.96 -5.68
N GLN A 75 -13.84 -31.46 -6.91
CA GLN A 75 -13.64 -32.25 -8.13
C GLN A 75 -12.22 -32.85 -8.16
N ILE A 76 -11.19 -32.01 -7.98
CA ILE A 76 -9.79 -32.43 -7.93
C ILE A 76 -9.55 -33.50 -6.85
N ARG A 77 -10.23 -33.41 -5.69
CA ARG A 77 -10.19 -34.43 -4.64
C ARG A 77 -10.81 -35.76 -5.09
N GLN A 78 -11.95 -35.72 -5.77
CA GLN A 78 -12.63 -36.91 -6.28
C GLN A 78 -11.83 -37.61 -7.39
N GLU A 79 -11.31 -36.86 -8.35
CA GLU A 79 -10.47 -37.37 -9.45
C GLU A 79 -9.21 -38.08 -8.95
N ARG A 80 -8.56 -37.53 -7.91
CA ARG A 80 -7.41 -38.18 -7.25
C ARG A 80 -7.81 -39.44 -6.50
N ALA A 81 -8.93 -39.42 -5.78
CA ALA A 81 -9.42 -40.62 -5.08
C ALA A 81 -9.81 -41.74 -6.07
N ALA A 82 -10.36 -41.40 -7.24
CA ALA A 82 -10.60 -42.34 -8.33
C ALA A 82 -9.28 -42.89 -8.91
N SER A 83 -8.33 -42.00 -9.24
CA SER A 83 -7.02 -42.36 -9.79
C SER A 83 -6.22 -43.30 -8.87
N GLN A 84 -6.25 -43.04 -7.55
CA GLN A 84 -5.63 -43.88 -6.53
C GLN A 84 -6.28 -45.27 -6.45
N ARG A 85 -7.62 -45.35 -6.49
CA ARG A 85 -8.35 -46.63 -6.53
C ARG A 85 -8.10 -47.42 -7.81
N ALA A 86 -7.88 -46.73 -8.93
CA ALA A 86 -7.55 -47.34 -10.22
C ALA A 86 -6.08 -47.83 -10.33
N GLY A 87 -5.24 -47.58 -9.32
CA GLY A 87 -3.84 -48.01 -9.32
C GLY A 87 -2.94 -47.30 -10.35
N VAL A 88 -3.42 -46.20 -10.95
CA VAL A 88 -2.73 -45.51 -12.04
C VAL A 88 -1.58 -44.68 -11.46
N THR A 89 -0.38 -45.25 -11.46
CA THR A 89 0.86 -44.53 -11.17
C THR A 89 1.20 -43.63 -12.37
N THR A 90 0.84 -42.35 -12.28
CA THR A 90 1.09 -41.36 -13.33
C THR A 90 2.60 -41.16 -13.52
N ARG A 91 3.15 -41.85 -14.52
CA ARG A 91 4.57 -41.86 -14.87
C ARG A 91 5.02 -40.44 -15.27
N SER A 92 6.24 -40.07 -14.88
CA SER A 92 6.79 -38.71 -14.98
C SER A 92 6.48 -37.99 -16.29
N VAL A 93 5.88 -36.80 -16.19
CA VAL A 93 5.69 -35.85 -17.29
C VAL A 93 6.46 -34.56 -16.94
N PRO A 94 7.31 -34.01 -17.83
CA PRO A 94 8.05 -32.77 -17.54
C PRO A 94 7.10 -31.60 -17.26
N ARG A 95 7.31 -30.90 -16.14
CA ARG A 95 6.48 -29.76 -15.73
C ARG A 95 7.08 -28.44 -16.18
N THR A 96 6.52 -27.85 -17.23
CA THR A 96 6.65 -26.42 -17.54
C THR A 96 5.32 -25.72 -17.26
N SER A 97 5.05 -25.47 -15.99
CA SER A 97 3.99 -24.57 -15.52
C SER A 97 4.36 -24.00 -14.15
N LEU A 98 3.82 -22.84 -13.82
CA LEU A 98 4.18 -22.02 -12.66
C LEU A 98 3.76 -22.70 -11.34
N GLY A 99 4.55 -22.48 -10.28
CA GLY A 99 4.24 -22.94 -8.92
C GLY A 99 4.52 -24.44 -8.69
N ASN A 100 5.69 -24.78 -8.15
CA ASN A 100 6.06 -26.15 -7.81
C ASN A 100 5.40 -26.64 -6.50
N LEU A 101 4.06 -26.63 -6.45
CA LEU A 101 3.30 -27.14 -5.31
C LEU A 101 3.49 -28.65 -5.18
N ASN A 102 4.06 -29.10 -4.04
CA ASN A 102 4.14 -30.51 -3.69
C ASN A 102 2.74 -31.05 -3.34
N VAL A 103 2.07 -31.61 -4.34
CA VAL A 103 0.68 -32.06 -4.29
C VAL A 103 0.40 -33.10 -3.19
N ASN A 104 1.43 -33.75 -2.65
CA ASN A 104 1.29 -34.79 -1.61
C ASN A 104 0.99 -34.24 -0.20
N SER A 105 1.21 -32.95 0.08
CA SER A 105 0.93 -32.36 1.40
C SER A 105 -0.48 -31.78 1.56
N LEU A 106 -1.36 -31.97 0.56
CA LEU A 106 -2.67 -31.28 0.49
C LEU A 106 -3.71 -31.87 1.47
N MET A 107 -3.57 -31.44 2.74
CA MET A 107 -4.42 -31.64 3.92
C MET A 107 -4.19 -32.92 4.76
N PRO A 108 -3.67 -32.77 6.00
CA PRO A 108 -3.94 -33.68 7.11
C PRO A 108 -5.45 -33.80 7.40
N ARG A 109 -5.86 -34.86 8.11
CA ARG A 109 -7.25 -35.03 8.57
C ARG A 109 -7.55 -34.03 9.70
N GLY A 110 -8.19 -32.90 9.40
CA GLY A 110 -8.66 -31.96 10.42
C GLY A 110 -9.38 -30.72 9.90
N THR A 111 -8.86 -30.08 8.84
CA THR A 111 -9.43 -28.84 8.29
C THR A 111 -10.66 -29.09 7.43
N ASN A 112 -11.80 -28.47 7.78
CA ASN A 112 -12.94 -28.38 6.87
C ASN A 112 -12.67 -27.31 5.79
N ILE A 113 -12.48 -27.76 4.56
CA ILE A 113 -12.26 -26.88 3.40
C ILE A 113 -13.41 -25.88 3.18
N VAL A 114 -14.64 -26.23 3.58
CA VAL A 114 -15.81 -25.35 3.47
C VAL A 114 -15.70 -24.15 4.42
N ASP A 115 -15.14 -24.34 5.62
CA ASP A 115 -15.02 -23.27 6.60
C ASP A 115 -13.83 -22.35 6.30
N LEU A 116 -12.74 -22.88 5.72
CA LEU A 116 -11.67 -22.07 5.12
C LEU A 116 -12.20 -21.23 3.95
N ALA A 117 -13.05 -21.81 3.09
CA ALA A 117 -13.64 -21.10 1.95
C ALA A 117 -14.62 -19.99 2.37
N ARG A 118 -15.43 -20.24 3.41
CA ARG A 118 -16.30 -19.22 4.04
C ARG A 118 -15.50 -18.10 4.68
N LEU A 119 -14.41 -18.40 5.39
CA LEU A 119 -13.57 -17.35 5.96
C LEU A 119 -12.92 -16.52 4.85
N ALA A 120 -12.51 -17.15 3.75
CA ALA A 120 -11.93 -16.45 2.60
C ALA A 120 -12.94 -15.52 1.91
N GLU A 121 -14.20 -15.93 1.77
CA GLU A 121 -15.30 -15.06 1.34
C GLU A 121 -15.47 -13.88 2.30
N TYR A 122 -15.58 -14.14 3.61
CA TYR A 122 -15.80 -13.13 4.64
C TYR A 122 -14.72 -12.04 4.68
N VAL A 123 -13.43 -12.39 4.55
CA VAL A 123 -12.29 -11.42 4.54
C VAL A 123 -11.94 -10.88 3.14
N SER A 124 -12.68 -11.31 2.11
CA SER A 124 -12.49 -10.85 0.72
C SER A 124 -13.78 -10.28 0.11
N ARG A 125 -14.68 -9.79 0.96
CA ARG A 125 -15.97 -9.19 0.59
C ARG A 125 -15.87 -7.75 0.05
N GLN A 126 -14.73 -7.10 0.21
CA GLN A 126 -14.49 -5.73 -0.26
C GLN A 126 -14.74 -5.60 -1.76
N THR A 127 -15.53 -4.60 -2.14
CA THR A 127 -15.77 -4.22 -3.54
C THR A 127 -14.94 -2.99 -3.95
N THR A 128 -14.44 -2.23 -2.98
CA THR A 128 -13.62 -1.02 -3.17
C THR A 128 -12.43 -1.07 -2.21
N ILE A 129 -11.24 -0.75 -2.71
CA ILE A 129 -10.02 -0.57 -1.93
C ILE A 129 -9.48 0.84 -2.22
N HIS A 130 -9.10 1.57 -1.18
CA HIS A 130 -8.34 2.82 -1.30
C HIS A 130 -6.91 2.57 -0.82
N ILE A 131 -5.92 3.07 -1.55
CA ILE A 131 -4.51 2.92 -1.18
C ILE A 131 -3.83 4.29 -1.15
N GLU A 132 -3.30 4.64 0.02
CA GLU A 132 -2.31 5.71 0.16
C GLU A 132 -0.91 5.08 0.15
N GLN A 133 0.06 5.74 -0.49
CA GLN A 133 1.46 5.32 -0.50
C GLN A 133 2.34 6.56 -0.57
N ASP A 134 3.27 6.68 0.37
CA ASP A 134 4.26 7.75 0.42
C ASP A 134 5.70 7.20 0.32
N ARG A 135 6.69 7.88 0.93
CA ARG A 135 8.10 7.45 0.93
C ARG A 135 8.46 6.48 2.06
N ASN A 136 7.53 6.24 2.98
CA ASN A 136 7.73 5.61 4.28
C ASN A 136 6.80 4.40 4.48
N GLU A 137 5.53 4.51 4.08
CA GLU A 137 4.54 3.43 4.17
C GLU A 137 3.56 3.34 2.98
N VAL A 138 2.91 2.18 2.87
CA VAL A 138 1.70 1.90 2.11
C VAL A 138 0.58 1.62 3.11
N ARG A 139 -0.56 2.31 2.94
CA ARG A 139 -1.76 2.16 3.75
C ARG A 139 -2.91 1.72 2.84
N ILE A 140 -3.43 0.52 3.07
CA ILE A 140 -4.54 -0.07 2.30
C ILE A 140 -5.81 -0.02 3.16
N GLU A 141 -6.75 0.86 2.81
CA GLU A 141 -8.06 0.93 3.44
C GLU A 141 -9.09 0.06 2.71
N ARG A 142 -9.81 -0.77 3.48
CA ARG A 142 -10.82 -1.71 2.98
C ARG A 142 -12.12 -1.50 3.76
N ARG A 143 -13.23 -1.30 3.05
CA ARG A 143 -14.50 -0.87 3.66
C ARG A 143 -15.01 -1.87 4.70
N GLY A 144 -15.01 -1.46 5.97
CA GLY A 144 -15.52 -2.25 7.09
C GLY A 144 -14.47 -3.14 7.78
N GLU A 145 -13.19 -2.96 7.46
CA GLU A 145 -12.08 -3.68 8.08
C GLU A 145 -10.97 -2.72 8.54
N ALA A 146 -10.01 -3.23 9.30
CA ALA A 146 -8.84 -2.45 9.71
C ALA A 146 -7.95 -2.13 8.47
N PRO A 147 -7.30 -0.95 8.45
CA PRO A 147 -6.34 -0.61 7.40
C PRO A 147 -5.10 -1.51 7.54
N LEU A 148 -4.64 -2.08 6.42
CA LEU A 148 -3.37 -2.81 6.38
C LEU A 148 -2.26 -1.78 6.12
N ILE A 149 -1.27 -1.67 7.02
CA ILE A 149 -0.21 -0.65 6.95
C ILE A 149 1.14 -1.34 6.87
N CYS A 150 1.98 -0.99 5.88
CA CYS A 150 3.31 -1.56 5.76
C CYS A 150 4.36 -0.53 5.37
N SER A 151 5.58 -0.66 5.90
CA SER A 151 6.67 0.22 5.50
C SER A 151 7.18 -0.07 4.08
N ILE A 152 7.80 0.94 3.46
CA ILE A 152 8.60 0.80 2.23
C ILE A 152 9.96 0.11 2.53
N GLU A 153 10.39 0.05 3.79
CA GLU A 153 11.62 -0.64 4.22
C GLU A 153 11.60 -2.16 3.92
N ASP A 154 12.78 -2.73 3.66
CA ASP A 154 12.95 -4.13 3.33
C ASP A 154 12.80 -5.10 4.53
N GLY A 155 12.34 -6.30 4.22
CA GLY A 155 12.15 -7.39 5.17
C GLY A 155 10.71 -7.59 5.62
N LEU A 156 10.51 -8.61 6.47
CA LEU A 156 9.23 -8.90 7.12
C LEU A 156 9.19 -8.21 8.48
N ARG A 157 8.21 -7.33 8.71
CA ARG A 157 8.05 -6.54 9.94
C ARG A 157 6.73 -6.89 10.61
N GLU A 158 6.72 -6.92 11.94
CA GLU A 158 5.46 -7.03 12.70
C GLU A 158 4.76 -5.67 12.73
N THR A 159 3.51 -5.63 12.26
CA THR A 159 2.68 -4.41 12.17
C THR A 159 1.72 -4.31 13.34
N PHE A 160 1.24 -5.45 13.84
CA PHE A 160 0.27 -5.53 14.93
C PHE A 160 0.47 -6.79 15.77
N ARG A 161 0.21 -6.71 17.08
CA ARG A 161 0.21 -7.87 18.00
C ARG A 161 -0.89 -7.72 19.05
N SER A 162 -1.61 -8.81 19.29
CA SER A 162 -2.67 -8.91 20.31
C SER A 162 -2.71 -10.32 20.93
N GLU A 163 -3.58 -10.53 21.91
CA GLU A 163 -3.92 -11.89 22.40
C GLU A 163 -4.74 -12.71 21.38
N HIS A 164 -5.27 -12.09 20.34
CA HIS A 164 -6.05 -12.74 19.27
C HIS A 164 -5.25 -12.97 17.99
N GLY A 165 -3.91 -12.88 18.07
CA GLY A 165 -3.00 -13.03 16.93
C GLY A 165 -2.17 -11.79 16.63
N ASN A 166 -1.31 -11.91 15.63
CA ASN A 166 -0.39 -10.88 15.19
C ASN A 166 -0.30 -10.81 13.66
N GLU A 167 0.08 -9.64 13.16
CA GLU A 167 0.20 -9.36 11.74
C GLU A 167 1.65 -8.99 11.40
N PHE A 168 2.13 -9.53 10.29
CA PHE A 168 3.36 -9.13 9.65
C PHE A 168 3.07 -8.57 8.26
N CYS A 169 3.94 -7.67 7.80
CA CYS A 169 3.95 -7.20 6.42
C CYS A 169 5.37 -7.20 5.84
N GLY A 170 5.50 -7.22 4.52
CA GLY A 170 6.78 -7.05 3.85
C GLY A 170 6.68 -7.09 2.33
N TRP A 171 7.80 -6.77 1.67
CA TRP A 171 7.93 -6.76 0.22
C TRP A 171 8.50 -8.09 -0.31
N ASP A 172 7.75 -8.75 -1.18
CA ASP A 172 8.19 -9.93 -1.93
C ASP A 172 8.40 -9.54 -3.40
N GLY A 173 9.62 -9.04 -3.68
CA GLY A 173 9.98 -8.48 -4.98
C GLY A 173 9.25 -7.17 -5.29
N GLN A 174 8.18 -7.25 -6.08
CA GLN A 174 7.28 -6.12 -6.40
C GLN A 174 5.91 -6.27 -5.76
N GLN A 175 5.64 -7.39 -5.06
CA GLN A 175 4.37 -7.66 -4.40
C GLN A 175 4.43 -7.22 -2.95
N LEU A 176 3.36 -6.59 -2.46
CA LEU A 176 3.22 -6.28 -1.04
C LEU A 176 2.44 -7.42 -0.37
N VAL A 177 3.01 -7.98 0.71
CA VAL A 177 2.47 -9.17 1.38
C VAL A 177 2.16 -8.85 2.84
N PHE A 178 0.95 -9.19 3.27
CA PHE A 178 0.53 -9.21 4.66
C PHE A 178 0.25 -10.65 5.09
N ILE A 179 0.59 -11.00 6.34
CA ILE A 179 0.39 -12.31 6.94
C ILE A 179 -0.16 -12.10 8.36
N THR A 180 -1.43 -12.41 8.57
CA THR A 180 -2.10 -12.41 9.87
C THR A 180 -2.11 -13.83 10.43
N SER A 181 -1.30 -14.07 11.46
CA SER A 181 -1.29 -15.32 12.22
C SER A 181 -2.29 -15.23 13.37
N LEU A 182 -3.29 -16.11 13.36
CA LEU A 182 -4.37 -16.20 14.34
C LEU A 182 -4.17 -17.42 15.27
N PRO A 183 -4.91 -17.50 16.39
CA PRO A 183 -4.97 -18.70 17.23
C PRO A 183 -5.30 -19.98 16.45
N ASP A 184 -5.01 -21.13 17.07
CA ASP A 184 -5.18 -22.46 16.47
C ASP A 184 -4.41 -22.66 15.15
N ASP A 185 -3.26 -21.99 14.97
CA ASP A 185 -2.41 -22.10 13.78
C ASP A 185 -3.14 -21.78 12.46
N LEU A 186 -4.16 -20.91 12.53
CA LEU A 186 -4.88 -20.35 11.39
C LEU A 186 -4.09 -19.16 10.84
N GLU A 187 -3.81 -19.16 9.54
CA GLU A 187 -3.05 -18.11 8.87
C GLU A 187 -3.88 -17.55 7.72
N ILE A 188 -4.03 -16.23 7.69
CA ILE A 188 -4.59 -15.46 6.57
C ILE A 188 -3.44 -14.67 5.96
N SER A 189 -3.24 -14.74 4.66
CA SER A 189 -2.30 -13.88 3.95
C SER A 189 -2.97 -13.16 2.80
N HIS A 190 -2.56 -11.90 2.58
CA HIS A 190 -3.02 -11.05 1.50
C HIS A 190 -1.79 -10.59 0.70
N ARG A 191 -1.76 -10.94 -0.59
CA ARG A 191 -0.68 -10.60 -1.51
C ARG A 191 -1.21 -9.68 -2.60
N PHE A 192 -0.68 -8.47 -2.66
CA PHE A 192 -1.07 -7.44 -3.62
C PHE A 192 0.00 -7.29 -4.71
N ASP A 193 -0.45 -7.19 -5.96
CA ASP A 193 0.36 -6.76 -7.09
C ASP A 193 -0.41 -5.78 -7.97
N VAL A 194 0.27 -4.74 -8.45
CA VAL A 194 -0.29 -3.73 -9.35
C VAL A 194 0.35 -3.87 -10.73
N ALA A 195 -0.44 -3.70 -11.79
CA ALA A 195 0.06 -3.70 -13.15
C ALA A 195 0.96 -2.47 -13.42
N ALA A 196 1.87 -2.59 -14.39
CA ALA A 196 2.86 -1.55 -14.68
C ALA A 196 2.25 -0.26 -15.27
N ASP A 197 1.06 -0.36 -15.87
CA ASP A 197 0.24 0.77 -16.31
C ASP A 197 -0.55 1.42 -15.15
N ARG A 198 -0.68 0.73 -14.01
CA ARG A 198 -1.49 1.08 -12.83
C ARG A 198 -3.00 1.09 -13.08
N GLU A 199 -3.48 0.38 -14.10
CA GLU A 199 -4.91 0.22 -14.40
C GLU A 199 -5.54 -0.98 -13.68
N GLU A 200 -4.74 -1.97 -13.29
CA GLU A 200 -5.18 -3.16 -12.53
C GLU A 200 -4.41 -3.30 -11.21
N LEU A 201 -5.16 -3.59 -10.13
CA LEU A 201 -4.67 -4.12 -8.86
C LEU A 201 -5.21 -5.54 -8.70
N ARG A 202 -4.32 -6.50 -8.41
CA ARG A 202 -4.68 -7.87 -8.06
C ARG A 202 -4.37 -8.14 -6.60
N MET A 203 -5.30 -8.80 -5.91
CA MET A 203 -5.18 -9.25 -4.53
C MET A 203 -5.40 -10.75 -4.49
N VAL A 204 -4.47 -11.50 -3.89
CA VAL A 204 -4.64 -12.92 -3.59
C VAL A 204 -4.82 -13.06 -2.09
N THR A 205 -5.98 -13.54 -1.66
CA THR A 205 -6.21 -13.99 -0.29
C THR A 205 -5.93 -15.49 -0.22
N SER A 206 -5.07 -15.92 0.70
CA SER A 206 -4.74 -17.32 0.96
C SER A 206 -4.95 -17.64 2.43
N ILE A 207 -5.80 -18.63 2.75
CA ILE A 207 -6.10 -19.05 4.13
C ILE A 207 -5.71 -20.50 4.34
N SER A 208 -4.87 -20.78 5.34
CA SER A 208 -4.46 -22.13 5.74
C SER A 208 -4.62 -22.34 7.24
N HIS A 209 -4.66 -23.60 7.72
CA HIS A 209 -4.64 -23.89 9.16
C HIS A 209 -3.81 -25.14 9.44
N LYS A 210 -2.91 -25.09 10.43
CA LYS A 210 -2.00 -26.20 10.82
C LYS A 210 -1.20 -26.77 9.64
N GLY A 211 -0.73 -25.88 8.74
CA GLY A 211 0.03 -26.28 7.54
C GLY A 211 -0.77 -27.08 6.52
N SER A 212 -2.11 -26.96 6.51
CA SER A 212 -2.96 -27.53 5.47
C SER A 212 -2.65 -26.93 4.09
N ALA A 213 -3.24 -27.53 3.04
CA ALA A 213 -3.43 -26.78 1.79
C ALA A 213 -4.14 -25.44 2.10
N PRO A 214 -3.68 -24.30 1.53
CA PRO A 214 -4.45 -23.07 1.59
C PRO A 214 -5.67 -23.16 0.68
N PHE A 215 -6.77 -22.52 1.08
CA PHE A 215 -7.82 -22.08 0.16
C PHE A 215 -7.45 -20.68 -0.35
N ASN A 216 -7.55 -20.46 -1.65
CA ASN A 216 -7.11 -19.23 -2.31
C ASN A 216 -8.29 -18.56 -3.00
N LEU A 217 -8.33 -17.22 -2.98
CA LEU A 217 -9.19 -16.40 -3.84
C LEU A 217 -8.34 -15.31 -4.50
N ILE A 218 -8.36 -15.27 -5.82
CA ILE A 218 -7.82 -14.15 -6.60
C ILE A 218 -8.93 -13.11 -6.78
N GLN A 219 -8.60 -11.86 -6.57
CA GLN A 219 -9.48 -10.72 -6.83
C GLN A 219 -8.74 -9.73 -7.73
N ALA A 220 -9.43 -9.25 -8.76
CA ALA A 220 -8.95 -8.21 -9.63
C ALA A 220 -9.79 -6.94 -9.39
N PHE A 221 -9.13 -5.80 -9.37
CA PHE A 221 -9.73 -4.49 -9.23
C PHE A 221 -9.20 -3.61 -10.34
N ASN A 222 -10.10 -2.90 -11.02
CA ASN A 222 -9.73 -1.88 -11.99
C ASN A 222 -9.56 -0.54 -11.26
N ARG A 223 -8.64 0.30 -11.73
CA ARG A 223 -8.54 1.70 -11.27
C ARG A 223 -9.85 2.42 -11.52
N TYR A 224 -10.26 3.25 -10.55
CA TYR A 224 -11.24 4.31 -10.80
C TYR A 224 -10.77 5.62 -10.17
N ASP A 225 -11.22 6.74 -10.71
CA ASP A 225 -11.10 8.01 -10.02
C ASP A 225 -12.25 8.12 -9.01
N ALA A 226 -11.95 7.98 -7.73
CA ALA A 226 -12.84 8.43 -6.68
C ALA A 226 -12.92 9.96 -6.74
N GLY A 227 -13.87 10.47 -7.55
CA GLY A 227 -14.12 11.90 -7.68
C GLY A 227 -14.24 12.53 -6.29
N THR A 228 -13.55 13.64 -6.05
CA THR A 228 -13.46 14.28 -4.74
C THR A 228 -14.84 14.37 -4.10
N ASP A 229 -14.98 13.83 -2.89
CA ASP A 229 -16.29 13.64 -2.24
C ASP A 229 -16.81 14.99 -1.74
N ASN A 230 -17.27 15.80 -2.69
CA ASN A 230 -17.84 17.13 -2.49
C ASN A 230 -19.23 17.05 -1.81
N LEU A 231 -19.52 15.98 -1.06
CA LEU A 231 -20.78 15.69 -0.40
C LEU A 231 -20.59 15.64 1.12
N ASN A 232 -20.93 16.74 1.79
CA ASN A 232 -20.97 16.76 3.25
C ASN A 232 -22.17 15.95 3.74
N CYS A 233 -21.92 14.70 4.14
CA CYS A 233 -22.93 13.75 4.62
C CYS A 233 -23.08 13.77 6.15
N VAL A 234 -24.15 14.38 6.65
CA VAL A 234 -24.48 14.43 8.08
C VAL A 234 -25.54 13.38 8.42
N LEU A 235 -25.32 12.61 9.50
CA LEU A 235 -26.33 11.70 10.04
C LEU A 235 -27.36 12.48 10.87
N THR A 236 -28.63 12.39 10.52
CA THR A 236 -29.73 13.08 11.19
C THR A 236 -30.72 12.11 11.83
N VAL A 237 -31.14 12.39 13.06
CA VAL A 237 -32.05 11.52 13.84
C VAL A 237 -33.40 11.31 13.16
N THR A 238 -33.87 12.26 12.35
CA THR A 238 -35.21 12.26 11.75
C THR A 238 -35.25 11.94 10.25
N ARG A 239 -34.10 11.95 9.55
CA ARG A 239 -34.03 11.73 8.08
C ARG A 239 -32.89 10.81 7.64
N GLY A 240 -32.13 10.21 8.56
CA GLY A 240 -30.98 9.37 8.22
C GLY A 240 -29.79 10.19 7.71
N ARG A 241 -28.93 9.58 6.89
CA ARG A 241 -27.74 10.24 6.30
C ARG A 241 -28.19 11.18 5.18
N VAL A 242 -28.05 12.48 5.40
CA VAL A 242 -28.37 13.54 4.44
C VAL A 242 -27.06 14.14 3.94
N CYS A 243 -26.86 14.15 2.62
CA CYS A 243 -25.65 14.69 1.98
C CYS A 243 -25.97 15.98 1.21
N SER A 244 -25.14 17.01 1.37
CA SER A 244 -25.24 18.28 0.63
C SER A 244 -23.93 18.56 -0.13
N GLN A 245 -24.03 19.20 -1.30
CA GLN A 245 -22.82 19.58 -2.04
C GLN A 245 -22.07 20.71 -1.34
N VAL A 246 -20.77 20.52 -1.16
CA VAL A 246 -19.82 21.54 -0.70
C VAL A 246 -19.58 22.49 -1.87
N THR A 247 -20.38 23.55 -1.95
CA THR A 247 -20.15 24.63 -2.91
C THR A 247 -18.83 25.33 -2.56
N PRO A 248 -17.82 25.36 -3.45
CA PRO A 248 -16.62 26.16 -3.23
C PRO A 248 -17.01 27.62 -3.04
N LEU A 249 -16.40 28.31 -2.06
CA LEU A 249 -16.61 29.74 -1.86
C LEU A 249 -16.04 30.50 -3.06
N GLY A 250 -16.91 30.81 -4.02
CA GLY A 250 -16.55 31.50 -5.25
C GLY A 250 -15.91 32.84 -4.94
N GLU A 251 -14.67 33.04 -5.43
CA GLU A 251 -13.89 34.21 -5.10
C GLU A 251 -14.62 35.50 -5.52
N GLY A 252 -14.79 36.41 -4.56
CA GLY A 252 -15.62 37.59 -4.69
C GLY A 252 -15.04 38.59 -5.68
N ARG A 253 -15.35 38.42 -6.97
CA ARG A 253 -14.87 39.27 -8.07
C ARG A 253 -15.48 40.67 -7.98
N GLY A 254 -14.86 41.50 -7.15
CA GLY A 254 -15.17 42.92 -6.99
C GLY A 254 -15.13 43.67 -8.32
N ARG A 255 -15.92 44.75 -8.39
CA ARG A 255 -15.97 45.70 -9.49
C ARG A 255 -15.27 46.99 -9.10
#